data_AF-A0A366HK75-F1
#
_entry.id   AF-A0A366HK75-F1
#
_cell.length_a   1.000
_cell.length_b   1.000
_cell.length_c   1.000
_cell.angle_alpha   90.00
_cell.angle_beta   90.00
_cell.angle_gamma   90.00
#
_symmetry.space_group_name_H-M   'P 1'
#
loop_
_entity.id
_entity.type
_entity.pdbx_description
1 polymer ?
#
loop_
_entity_poly.entity_id
_entity_poly.type
_entity_poly.pdbx_seq_one_letter_code
_entity_poly.pdbx_strand_id
1 'polypeptide(L)'
;MIDKRPNGHMDIELEAAWKKLLGIFMREDSTVAEEYLYDSHSTLSFNNNKLIQILEWARGAHLIEPAEEIGRIRLTPQGKNGWRNTRDTP
;
A
#
# COMPACT_ATOMS: atom_id res chain seq x y z
N MET A 1 -9.38 14.03 -26.30
CA MET A 1 -8.77 12.86 -25.63
C MET A 1 -7.44 13.35 -25.06
N ILE A 2 -7.38 13.64 -23.77
CA ILE A 2 -6.08 13.99 -23.16
C ILE A 2 -5.47 12.67 -22.73
N ASP A 3 -4.55 12.18 -23.55
CA ASP A 3 -3.63 11.11 -23.16
C ASP A 3 -2.68 11.68 -22.11
N LYS A 4 -3.04 11.52 -20.82
CA LYS A 4 -2.24 11.97 -19.68
C LYS A 4 -1.39 10.81 -19.18
N ARG A 5 -0.18 10.63 -19.70
CA ARG A 5 0.94 10.13 -18.89
C ARG A 5 2.21 10.90 -19.29
N PRO A 6 2.98 11.40 -18.31
CA PRO A 6 3.81 10.48 -17.55
C PRO A 6 3.79 10.79 -16.05
N ASN A 7 2.95 10.07 -15.30
CA ASN A 7 3.17 9.92 -13.86
C ASN A 7 4.30 8.93 -13.54
N GLY A 8 5.07 8.45 -14.53
CA GLY A 8 6.04 7.36 -14.36
C GLY A 8 7.03 7.59 -13.20
N HIS A 9 7.47 8.83 -12.96
CA HIS A 9 8.33 9.12 -11.81
C HIS A 9 7.57 9.05 -10.46
N MET A 10 6.34 9.56 -10.42
CA MET A 10 5.48 9.51 -9.23
C MET A 10 5.04 8.07 -8.92
N ASP A 11 4.73 7.28 -9.95
CA ASP A 11 4.36 5.87 -9.82
C ASP A 11 5.52 5.05 -9.25
N ILE A 12 6.77 5.31 -9.68
CA ILE A 12 7.97 4.65 -9.12
C ILE A 12 8.16 5.00 -7.64
N GLU A 13 7.99 6.27 -7.28
CA GLU A 13 8.14 6.71 -5.88
C GLU A 13 7.04 6.10 -4.99
N LEU A 14 5.80 6.06 -5.47
CA LEU A 14 4.66 5.45 -4.78
C LEU A 14 4.83 3.93 -4.69
N GLU A 15 5.35 3.26 -5.71
CA GLU A 15 5.65 1.82 -5.67
C GLU A 15 6.75 1.51 -4.63
N ALA A 16 7.81 2.31 -4.58
CA ALA A 16 8.86 2.14 -3.58
C ALA A 16 8.33 2.38 -2.15
N ALA A 17 7.46 3.37 -1.98
CA ALA A 17 6.82 3.64 -0.70
C ALA A 17 5.81 2.55 -0.30
N TRP A 18 5.06 2.02 -1.27
CA TRP A 18 4.17 0.88 -1.10
C TRP A 18 4.92 -0.36 -0.61
N LYS A 19 6.11 -0.66 -1.15
CA LYS A 19 6.94 -1.78 -0.68
C LYS A 19 7.31 -1.67 0.79
N LYS A 20 7.50 -0.46 1.31
CA LYS A 20 7.71 -0.25 2.76
C LYS A 20 6.43 -0.51 3.56
N LEU A 21 5.27 -0.11 3.02
CA LEU A 21 3.97 -0.31 3.66
C LEU A 21 3.56 -1.79 3.72
N LEU A 22 3.98 -2.61 2.74
CA LEU A 22 3.77 -4.06 2.75
C LEU A 22 4.30 -4.74 4.03
N GLY A 23 5.35 -4.21 4.66
CA GLY A 23 5.89 -4.73 5.92
C GLY A 23 4.95 -4.65 7.12
N ILE A 24 3.88 -3.84 7.04
CA ILE A 24 2.86 -3.74 8.09
C ILE A 24 1.93 -4.96 8.08
N PHE A 25 1.76 -5.59 6.92
CA PHE A 25 1.01 -6.83 6.80
C PHE A 25 1.86 -7.96 7.37
N MET A 26 1.62 -8.28 8.65
CA MET A 26 2.36 -9.30 9.41
C MET A 26 2.35 -10.68 8.74
N ARG A 27 1.30 -10.98 7.98
CA ARG A 27 1.13 -12.19 7.17
C ARG A 27 0.45 -11.83 5.86
N GLU A 28 0.56 -12.72 4.88
CA GLU A 28 -0.04 -12.54 3.54
C GLU A 28 -1.56 -12.28 3.58
N ASP A 29 -2.26 -12.95 4.51
CA ASP A 29 -3.72 -12.84 4.68
C ASP A 29 -4.12 -11.90 5.83
N SER A 30 -3.19 -11.09 6.34
CA SER A 30 -3.52 -10.14 7.41
C SER A 30 -4.44 -9.04 6.91
N THR A 31 -5.38 -8.65 7.77
CA THR A 31 -6.07 -7.36 7.66
C THR A 31 -5.31 -6.33 8.51
N VAL A 32 -5.36 -5.07 8.12
CA VAL A 32 -4.76 -3.94 8.86
C VAL A 32 -5.82 -2.87 9.07
N ALA A 33 -5.96 -2.33 10.29
CA ALA A 33 -6.86 -1.19 10.48
C ALA A 33 -6.26 0.06 9.86
N GLU A 34 -7.06 0.78 9.09
CA GLU A 34 -6.60 1.97 8.38
C GLU A 34 -6.14 3.06 9.36
N GLU A 35 -6.80 3.17 10.52
CA GLU A 35 -6.41 4.09 11.61
C GLU A 35 -4.98 3.83 12.14
N TYR A 36 -4.57 2.56 12.26
CA TYR A 36 -3.22 2.22 12.71
C TYR A 36 -2.16 2.70 11.71
N LEU A 37 -2.48 2.78 10.42
CA LEU A 37 -1.53 3.28 9.42
C LEU A 37 -1.22 4.76 9.64
N TYR A 38 -2.23 5.55 10.00
CA TYR A 38 -2.09 6.97 10.30
C TYR A 38 -1.33 7.22 11.60
N ASP A 39 -1.56 6.40 12.63
CA ASP A 39 -0.88 6.55 13.92
C ASP A 39 0.57 6.01 13.90
N SER A 40 0.93 5.14 12.95
CA SER A 40 2.26 4.50 12.85
C SER A 40 3.35 5.40 12.22
N HIS A 41 3.24 6.71 12.39
CA HIS A 41 4.18 7.71 11.86
C HIS A 41 5.66 7.38 12.11
N SER A 42 5.97 6.81 13.28
CA SER A 42 7.35 6.47 13.68
C SER A 42 7.92 5.28 12.92
N THR A 43 7.08 4.38 12.41
CA THR A 43 7.53 3.12 11.80
C THR A 43 7.73 3.25 10.29
N LEU A 44 6.96 4.11 9.62
CA LEU A 44 6.92 4.15 8.15
C LEU A 44 7.67 5.32 7.53
N SER A 45 8.10 6.31 8.33
CA SER A 45 8.74 7.56 7.85
C SER A 45 7.89 8.36 6.85
N PHE A 46 6.59 8.07 6.72
CA PHE A 46 5.66 8.82 5.89
C PHE A 46 4.86 9.80 6.75
N ASN A 47 4.59 10.98 6.19
CA ASN A 47 3.54 11.85 6.72
C ASN A 47 2.15 11.38 6.21
N ASN A 48 1.08 11.87 6.84
CA ASN A 48 -0.29 11.46 6.50
C ASN A 48 -0.66 11.73 5.04
N ASN A 49 -0.19 12.85 4.48
CA ASN A 49 -0.48 13.18 3.08
C ASN A 49 0.15 12.16 2.12
N LYS A 50 1.38 11.73 2.37
CA LYS A 50 2.05 10.71 1.54
C LYS A 50 1.41 9.35 1.73
N LEU A 51 1.02 9.00 2.96
CA LEU A 51 0.28 7.77 3.23
C LEU A 51 -1.04 7.72 2.45
N ILE A 52 -1.83 8.80 2.45
CA ILE A 52 -3.06 8.89 1.66
C ILE A 52 -2.77 8.65 0.18
N GLN A 53 -1.75 9.29 -0.40
CA GLN A 53 -1.38 9.09 -1.80
C GLN A 53 -1.00 7.64 -2.11
N ILE A 54 -0.25 6.98 -1.22
CA ILE A 54 0.12 5.56 -1.38
C ILE A 54 -1.12 4.67 -1.35
N LEU A 55 -2.04 4.90 -0.40
CA LEU A 55 -3.26 4.10 -0.27
C LEU A 55 -4.22 4.31 -1.45
N GLU A 56 -4.39 5.55 -1.91
CA GLU A 56 -5.20 5.85 -3.11
C GLU A 56 -4.61 5.20 -4.36
N TRP A 57 -3.29 5.30 -4.54
CA TRP A 57 -2.58 4.63 -5.63
C TRP A 57 -2.74 3.10 -5.55
N ALA A 58 -2.55 2.50 -4.36
CA ALA A 58 -2.66 1.06 -4.17
C ALA A 58 -4.09 0.55 -4.43
N ARG A 59 -5.12 1.33 -4.07
CA ARG A 59 -6.53 1.05 -4.43
C ARG A 59 -6.73 1.12 -5.94
N GLY A 60 -6.25 2.20 -6.58
CA GLY A 60 -6.34 2.36 -8.05
C GLY A 60 -5.63 1.24 -8.82
N ALA A 61 -4.50 0.76 -8.27
CA ALA A 61 -3.72 -0.36 -8.80
C ALA A 61 -4.27 -1.75 -8.40
N HIS A 62 -5.40 -1.80 -7.67
CA HIS A 62 -6.06 -3.04 -7.22
C HIS A 62 -5.15 -3.94 -6.36
N LEU A 63 -4.29 -3.34 -5.53
CA LEU A 63 -3.39 -4.05 -4.61
C LEU A 63 -4.00 -4.27 -3.22
N ILE A 64 -4.93 -3.40 -2.82
CA ILE A 64 -5.67 -3.50 -1.57
C ILE A 64 -7.17 -3.33 -1.79
N GLU A 65 -7.94 -3.89 -0.87
CA GLU A 65 -9.39 -3.77 -0.83
C GLU A 65 -9.89 -3.70 0.62
N PRO A 66 -11.12 -3.22 0.86
CA PRO A 66 -11.75 -3.32 2.16
C PRO A 66 -11.83 -4.78 2.62
N ALA A 67 -11.55 -5.03 3.90
CA ALA A 67 -11.83 -6.30 4.54
C ALA A 67 -13.30 -6.40 4.95
N GLU A 68 -13.73 -7.57 5.41
CA GLU A 68 -15.07 -7.77 5.98
C GLU A 68 -15.26 -6.96 7.27
N GLU A 69 -14.17 -6.76 8.00
CA GLU A 69 -14.12 -5.94 9.21
C GLU A 69 -14.11 -4.45 8.85
N ILE A 70 -15.05 -3.68 9.42
CA ILE A 70 -15.18 -2.24 9.19
C ILE A 70 -13.88 -1.52 9.53
N GLY A 71 -13.44 -0.64 8.63
CA GLY A 71 -12.23 0.18 8.81
C GLY A 71 -10.92 -0.56 8.62
N ARG A 72 -10.96 -1.80 8.12
CA ARG A 72 -9.76 -2.62 7.85
C ARG A 72 -9.58 -2.85 6.36
N ILE A 73 -8.32 -2.97 5.95
CA ILE A 73 -7.90 -3.26 4.58
C ILE A 73 -7.18 -4.60 4.53
N ARG A 74 -7.27 -5.29 3.40
CA ARG A 74 -6.53 -6.52 3.10
C ARG A 74 -5.84 -6.43 1.74
N LEU A 75 -4.84 -7.28 1.53
CA LEU A 75 -4.20 -7.43 0.22
C LEU A 75 -5.13 -8.22 -0.73
N THR A 76 -5.28 -7.74 -1.95
CA THR A 76 -5.88 -8.51 -3.05
C THR A 76 -4.90 -9.60 -3.51
N PRO A 77 -5.32 -10.56 -4.37
CA PRO A 77 -4.37 -11.50 -4.98
C PRO A 77 -3.17 -10.82 -5.64
N GLN A 78 -3.35 -9.65 -6.26
CA GLN A 78 -2.26 -8.87 -6.86
C GLN A 78 -1.36 -8.24 -5.80
N GLY A 79 -1.93 -7.68 -4.74
CA GLY A 79 -1.17 -7.15 -3.60
C GLY A 79 -0.32 -8.21 -2.91
N LYS A 80 -0.87 -9.43 -2.75
CA LYS A 80 -0.16 -10.58 -2.18
C LYS A 80 1.07 -10.98 -2.97
N ASN A 81 1.02 -10.91 -4.31
CA ASN A 81 2.19 -11.15 -5.14
C ASN A 81 3.31 -10.13 -4.87
N GLY A 82 2.95 -8.85 -4.69
CA GLY A 82 3.91 -7.82 -4.28
C GLY A 82 4.52 -8.10 -2.90
N TRP A 83 3.69 -8.52 -1.94
CA TRP A 83 4.13 -8.87 -0.58
C TRP A 83 5.12 -10.04 -0.55
N ARG A 84 4.84 -11.12 -1.29
CA ARG A 84 5.74 -12.28 -1.41
C ARG A 84 7.11 -11.85 -1.95
N ASN A 85 7.12 -11.06 -3.02
CA ASN A 85 8.35 -10.56 -3.62
C ASN A 85 9.17 -9.68 -2.65
N THR A 86 8.53 -8.92 -1.76
CA THR A 86 9.25 -8.11 -0.76
C THR A 86 9.81 -8.92 0.40
N ARG A 87 9.20 -10.06 0.76
CA ARG A 87 9.68 -10.91 1.86
C ARG A 87 10.77 -11.89 1.41
N ASP A 88 10.66 -12.37 0.17
CA ASP A 88 11.53 -13.41 -0.37
C ASP A 88 12.80 -12.83 -1.05
N THR A 89 12.96 -11.50 -1.07
CA THR A 89 14.20 -10.84 -1.49
C THR A 89 15.07 -10.54 -0.25
N PRO A 90 16.31 -11.07 -0.15
CA PRO A 90 17.20 -10.90 1.01
C PRO A 90 17.60 -9.45 1.32
#